data_AF-F0THV3-F1
#
_entry.id   AF-F0THV3-F1
#
_cell.length_a   1.000
_cell.length_b   1.000
_cell.length_c   1.000
_cell.angle_alpha   90.00
_cell.angle_beta   90.00
_cell.angle_gamma   90.00
#
_symmetry.space_group_name_H-M   'P 1'
#
loop_
_entity.id
_entity.type
_entity.pdbx_description
1 polymer ?
#
loop_
_entity_poly.entity_id
_entity_poly.type
_entity_poly.pdbx_seq_one_letter_code
_entity_poly.pdbx_strand_id
1 'polypeptide(L)'
;MRNLGKEELIEYLLNYAFKHGLSYILVKGEPYDPALSFKNAHKMVINTNWHNPNELPFIIGHEIGHLMLGDSGIAYWPSFSG
;
A
#
# COMPACT_ATOMS: atom_id res chain seq x y z
N MET A 1 -3.58 10.05 22.00
CA MET A 1 -3.70 8.58 22.15
C MET A 1 -3.05 7.94 20.94
N ARG A 2 -2.09 7.03 21.12
CA ARG A 2 -1.48 6.27 20.01
C ARG A 2 -2.53 5.27 19.50
N ASN A 3 -2.79 5.23 18.19
CA ASN A 3 -3.73 4.28 17.59
C ASN A 3 -3.01 2.95 17.35
N LEU A 4 -2.72 2.23 18.45
CA LEU A 4 -1.96 0.99 18.46
C LEU A 4 -2.44 0.02 17.35
N GLY A 5 -3.75 -0.14 17.16
CA GLY A 5 -4.29 -1.05 16.14
C GLY A 5 -3.99 -0.68 14.68
N LYS A 6 -3.79 0.61 14.36
CA LYS A 6 -3.44 1.02 12.98
C LYS A 6 -1.99 0.72 12.67
N GLU A 7 -1.10 1.09 13.59
CA GLU A 7 0.34 0.83 13.43
C GLU A 7 0.62 -0.68 13.38
N GLU A 8 -0.04 -1.47 14.25
CA GLU A 8 0.04 -2.93 14.24
C GLU A 8 -0.49 -3.54 12.94
N LEU A 9 -1.58 -3.02 12.37
CA LEU A 9 -2.12 -3.50 11.11
C LEU A 9 -1.18 -3.17 9.93
N ILE A 10 -0.59 -1.98 9.90
CA ILE A 10 0.41 -1.61 8.88
C ILE A 10 1.62 -2.56 8.98
N GLU A 11 2.13 -2.79 10.19
CA GLU A 11 3.24 -3.72 10.41
C GLU A 11 2.89 -5.14 9.95
N TYR A 12 1.71 -5.64 10.30
CA TYR A 12 1.22 -6.94 9.84
C TYR A 12 1.21 -7.06 8.31
N LEU A 13 0.68 -6.06 7.61
CA LEU A 13 0.58 -6.06 6.15
C LEU A 13 1.96 -5.99 5.47
N LEU A 14 2.87 -5.17 5.99
CA LEU A 14 4.24 -5.07 5.46
C LEU A 14 5.02 -6.38 5.69
N ASN A 15 4.86 -7.00 6.86
CA ASN A 15 5.44 -8.31 7.16
C ASN A 15 4.85 -9.41 6.27
N TYR A 16 3.53 -9.37 6.02
CA TYR A 16 2.87 -10.27 5.08
C TYR A 16 3.47 -10.12 3.68
N ALA A 17 3.57 -8.89 3.16
CA ALA A 17 4.16 -8.62 1.85
C ALA A 17 5.58 -9.20 1.74
N PHE A 18 6.43 -8.94 2.73
CA PHE A 18 7.81 -9.43 2.75
C PHE A 18 7.88 -10.96 2.79
N LYS A 19 7.05 -11.61 3.60
CA LYS A 19 6.96 -13.08 3.69
C LYS A 19 6.55 -13.72 2.35
N HIS A 20 5.77 -13.00 1.54
CA HIS A 20 5.31 -13.45 0.23
C HIS A 20 6.23 -13.00 -0.94
N GLY A 21 7.44 -12.53 -0.64
CA GLY A 21 8.44 -12.18 -1.66
C GLY A 21 8.21 -10.81 -2.32
N LEU A 22 7.33 -9.99 -1.76
CA LEU A 22 7.11 -8.62 -2.20
C LEU A 22 8.03 -7.68 -1.43
N SER A 23 8.51 -6.64 -2.12
CA SER A 23 9.30 -5.56 -1.53
C SER A 23 8.48 -4.27 -1.48
N TYR A 24 8.87 -3.36 -0.60
CA TYR A 24 8.22 -2.06 -0.51
C TYR A 24 9.23 -0.95 -0.22
N ILE A 25 8.88 0.28 -0.60
CA ILE A 25 9.58 1.50 -0.23
C ILE A 25 8.57 2.43 0.44
N LEU A 26 8.90 2.90 1.64
CA LEU A 26 8.14 3.91 2.33
C LEU A 26 8.74 5.29 2.01
N VAL A 27 7.92 6.20 1.49
CA VAL A 27 8.34 7.56 1.14
C VAL A 27 7.45 8.59 1.81
N LYS A 28 7.91 9.84 1.88
CA LYS A 28 7.10 11.01 2.21
C LYS A 28 7.03 11.90 0.99
N GLY A 29 6.00 11.70 0.16
CA GLY A 29 5.72 12.51 -1.03
C GLY A 29 4.74 13.64 -0.73
N GLU A 30 4.13 14.22 -1.76
CA GLU A 30 3.04 15.18 -1.58
C GLU A 30 1.79 14.48 -1.03
N PRO A 31 0.92 15.13 -0.24
CA PRO A 31 -0.20 14.46 0.45
C PRO A 31 -1.21 13.72 -0.44
N TYR A 32 -1.24 14.05 -1.73
CA TYR A 32 -2.15 13.45 -2.72
C TYR A 32 -1.43 12.57 -3.75
N ASP A 33 -0.12 12.36 -3.61
CA ASP A 33 0.59 11.40 -4.44
C ASP A 33 0.15 9.97 -4.07
N PRO A 34 -0.38 9.18 -5.02
CA PRO A 34 -0.87 7.83 -4.75
C PRO A 34 0.28 6.84 -4.49
N ALA A 35 -0.07 5.69 -3.91
CA ALA A 35 0.82 4.54 -3.91
C ALA A 35 0.96 3.97 -5.34
N LEU A 36 2.06 3.25 -5.58
CA LEU A 36 2.37 2.67 -6.88
C LEU A 36 2.85 1.22 -6.72
N SER A 37 2.45 0.35 -7.65
CA SER A 37 2.94 -1.02 -7.74
C SER A 37 3.69 -1.30 -9.05
N PHE A 38 4.82 -1.96 -8.92
CA PHE A 38 5.69 -2.39 -10.02
C PHE A 38 5.73 -3.91 -10.06
N LYS A 39 4.77 -4.51 -10.78
CA LYS A 39 4.61 -5.98 -10.91
C LYS A 39 5.91 -6.71 -11.24
N ASN A 40 6.63 -6.27 -12.27
CA ASN A 40 7.86 -6.92 -12.73
C ASN A 40 8.98 -6.92 -11.67
N ALA A 41 8.90 -6.00 -10.71
CA ALA A 41 9.85 -5.89 -9.60
C ALA A 41 9.31 -6.47 -8.29
N HIS A 42 8.08 -7.00 -8.26
CA HIS A 42 7.34 -7.37 -7.05
C HIS A 42 7.50 -6.31 -5.95
N LYS A 43 7.31 -5.04 -6.33
CA LYS A 43 7.64 -3.90 -5.49
C LYS A 43 6.51 -2.88 -5.46
N MET A 44 6.19 -2.37 -4.28
CA MET A 44 5.28 -1.23 -4.12
C MET A 44 6.00 -0.02 -3.50
N VAL A 45 5.52 1.19 -3.79
CA VAL A 45 5.95 2.44 -3.18
C VAL A 45 4.76 3.04 -2.46
N ILE A 46 4.90 3.24 -1.15
CA ILE A 46 3.82 3.71 -0.27
C ILE A 46 4.15 5.11 0.21
N ASN A 47 3.26 6.06 -0.10
CA ASN A 47 3.35 7.42 0.41
C ASN A 47 2.81 7.51 1.84
N THR A 48 3.71 7.59 2.81
CA THR A 48 3.37 7.70 4.24
C THR A 48 2.89 9.09 4.65
N ASN A 49 2.94 10.08 3.73
CA ASN A 49 2.39 11.43 3.93
C ASN A 49 0.96 11.58 3.35
N TRP A 50 0.28 10.47 3.05
CA TRP A 50 -1.08 10.48 2.50
C TRP A 50 -2.03 11.35 3.32
N HIS A 51 -2.82 12.17 2.63
CA HIS A 51 -3.72 13.17 3.23
C HIS A 51 -4.73 12.57 4.22
N ASN A 52 -5.07 11.29 4.09
CA ASN A 52 -5.85 10.55 5.07
C ASN A 52 -5.07 9.35 5.65
N PRO A 53 -4.28 9.51 6.72
CA PRO A 53 -3.43 8.45 7.27
C PRO A 53 -4.20 7.20 7.74
N ASN A 54 -5.51 7.27 7.92
CA ASN A 54 -6.34 6.13 8.32
C ASN A 54 -6.62 5.17 7.14
N GLU A 55 -6.39 5.62 5.90
CA GLU A 55 -6.51 4.80 4.68
C GLU A 55 -5.24 4.02 4.36
N LEU A 56 -4.10 4.33 5.01
CA LEU A 56 -2.83 3.66 4.75
C LEU A 56 -2.92 2.12 4.83
N PRO A 57 -3.56 1.50 5.84
CA PRO A 57 -3.70 0.05 5.86
C PRO A 57 -4.44 -0.49 4.63
N PHE A 58 -5.50 0.20 4.19
CA PHE A 58 -6.26 -0.18 3.01
C PHE A 58 -5.42 -0.06 1.73
N ILE A 59 -4.70 1.06 1.57
CA ILE A 59 -3.80 1.29 0.44
C ILE A 59 -2.74 0.19 0.36
N ILE A 60 -2.10 -0.16 1.49
CA ILE A 60 -1.09 -1.23 1.52
C ILE A 60 -1.71 -2.57 1.13
N GLY A 61 -2.87 -2.92 1.68
CA GLY A 61 -3.59 -4.15 1.32
C GLY A 61 -3.97 -4.20 -0.17
N HIS A 62 -4.38 -3.07 -0.74
CA HIS A 62 -4.71 -2.92 -2.15
C HIS A 62 -3.51 -3.19 -3.06
N GLU A 63 -2.35 -2.59 -2.76
CA GLU A 63 -1.12 -2.81 -3.54
C GLU A 63 -0.59 -4.24 -3.41
N ILE A 64 -0.68 -4.86 -2.22
CA ILE A 64 -0.38 -6.29 -2.04
C ILE A 64 -1.27 -7.14 -2.97
N GLY A 65 -2.57 -6.84 -3.03
CA GLY A 65 -3.51 -7.53 -3.91
C GLY A 65 -3.11 -7.45 -5.38
N HIS A 66 -2.76 -6.26 -5.88
CA HIS A 66 -2.25 -6.08 -7.24
C HIS A 66 -1.01 -6.93 -7.53
N LEU A 67 -0.02 -6.91 -6.64
CA LEU A 67 1.22 -7.66 -6.82
C LEU A 67 1.02 -9.18 -6.74
N MET A 68 0.11 -9.66 -5.89
CA MET A 68 -0.19 -11.09 -5.75
C MET A 68 -1.00 -11.66 -6.91
N LEU A 69 -1.97 -10.90 -7.41
CA LEU A 69 -2.81 -11.32 -8.55
C LEU A 69 -2.13 -11.07 -9.90
N GLY A 70 -1.01 -10.33 -9.90
CA GLY A 70 -0.29 -9.99 -11.11
C GLY A 70 -1.02 -8.94 -11.96
N ASP A 71 -1.82 -8.08 -11.35
CA ASP A 71 -2.45 -6.95 -12.03
C ASP A 71 -1.59 -5.68 -11.90
N SER A 72 -1.55 -4.88 -12.96
CA SER A 72 -0.88 -3.58 -12.97
C SER A 72 -1.77 -2.55 -12.25
N GLY A 73 -1.59 -2.40 -10.94
CA GLY A 73 -2.23 -1.35 -10.15
C GLY A 73 -1.48 -0.02 -10.27
N ILE A 74 -2.12 0.97 -10.89
CA ILE A 74 -1.87 2.37 -10.55
C ILE A 74 -3.16 2.81 -9.88
N ALA A 75 -3.10 3.17 -8.60
CA ALA A 75 -4.27 3.65 -7.86
C ALA A 75 -4.69 5.05 -8.36
N TYR A 76 -5.31 5.12 -9.54
CA TYR A 76 -6.30 6.15 -9.83
C TYR A 76 -7.64 5.59 -9.37
N TRP A 77 -8.29 6.24 -8.42
CA TRP A 77 -9.70 6.01 -8.18
C TRP A 77 -10.44 6.28 -9.51
N PRO A 78 -11.06 5.28 -10.18
CA PRO A 78 -12.06 4.41 -9.60
C PRO A 78 -11.93 2.92 -10.01
N SER A 79 -11.72 2.04 -9.04
CA SER A 79 -12.12 0.63 -9.15
C SER A 79 -13.28 0.33 -8.20
N PHE A 80 -14.26 1.23 -8.15
CA PHE A 80 -15.64 0.89 -7.80
C PHE A 80 -16.42 0.75 -9.11
N SER A 81 -16.45 -0.48 -9.64
CA SER A 81 -17.55 -0.93 -10.48
C SER A 81 -18.31 -1.97 -9.66
N GLY A 82 -19.32 -1.46 -8.96
CA GLY A 82 -20.23 -2.17 -8.06
C GLY A 82 -21.12 -1.18 -7.36
#